data_AF-I7ATI7-F1
#
_entry.id   AF-I7ATI7-F1
#
_cell.length_a   1.000
_cell.length_b   1.000
_cell.length_c   1.000
_cell.angle_alpha   90.00
_cell.angle_beta   90.00
_cell.angle_gamma   90.00
#
_symmetry.space_group_name_H-M   'P 1'
#
loop_
_entity.id
_entity.type
_entity.pdbx_description
1 polymer ?
#
loop_
_entity_poly.entity_id
_entity_poly.type
_entity_poly.pdbx_seq_one_letter_code
_entity_poly.pdbx_strand_id
1 'polypeptide(L)'
;MDVSSIILKLLSDGIVDGEYDSVLTTLNELLRPIQYEAVRWPDGSCIVLKDNRSSWPPDLGIEEVEDVFRRVVCGMPVSGDIVDMLIQERWIENVEGNPQLSRRSLVQHTDFILGLGGRYVICDVCGFLNEEGGIHGFCKALLEKERGFDEKN
;
A
#
# COMPACT_ATOMS: atom_id res chain seq x y z
N MET A 1 -14.44 -7.64 -13.88
CA MET A 1 -13.82 -6.55 -14.65
C MET A 1 -12.81 -7.18 -15.59
N ASP A 2 -12.72 -6.74 -16.85
CA ASP A 2 -11.69 -7.25 -17.75
C ASP A 2 -10.31 -6.64 -17.44
N VAL A 3 -9.25 -7.24 -17.99
CA VAL A 3 -7.85 -6.84 -17.76
C VAL A 3 -7.62 -5.37 -18.14
N SER A 4 -8.14 -4.93 -19.28
CA SER A 4 -7.95 -3.56 -19.78
C SER A 4 -8.54 -2.52 -18.83
N SER A 5 -9.72 -2.80 -18.28
CA SER A 5 -10.40 -1.94 -17.32
C SER A 5 -9.65 -1.88 -15.99
N ILE A 6 -9.05 -3.01 -15.56
CA ILE A 6 -8.20 -3.04 -14.36
C ILE A 6 -6.94 -2.20 -14.58
N ILE A 7 -6.26 -2.34 -15.72
CA ILE A 7 -5.07 -1.53 -16.06
C ILE A 7 -5.40 -0.05 -16.05
N LEU A 8 -6.50 0.34 -16.71
CA LEU A 8 -6.89 1.75 -16.76
C LEU A 8 -7.11 2.31 -15.36
N LYS A 9 -7.84 1.58 -14.52
CA LYS A 9 -8.05 1.99 -13.12
C LYS A 9 -6.75 2.03 -12.31
N LEU A 10 -5.86 1.06 -12.48
CA LEU A 10 -4.56 1.07 -11.80
C LEU A 10 -3.73 2.28 -12.21
N LEU A 11 -3.69 2.62 -13.50
CA LEU A 11 -2.94 3.78 -14.01
C LEU A 11 -3.57 5.12 -13.61
N SER A 12 -4.88 5.18 -13.35
CA SER A 12 -5.56 6.39 -12.90
C SER A 12 -5.56 6.56 -11.38
N ASP A 13 -5.92 5.51 -10.64
CA ASP A 13 -6.20 5.57 -9.20
C ASP A 13 -5.06 4.98 -8.34
N GLY A 14 -4.12 4.25 -8.96
CA GLY A 14 -3.05 3.53 -8.27
C GLY A 14 -3.49 2.28 -7.51
N ILE A 15 -4.80 2.04 -7.36
CA ILE A 15 -5.35 0.92 -6.59
C ILE A 15 -6.72 0.48 -7.14
N VAL A 16 -6.99 -0.82 -7.11
CA VAL A 16 -8.28 -1.42 -7.49
C VAL A 16 -8.70 -2.47 -6.48
N ASP A 17 -9.87 -2.26 -5.85
CA ASP A 17 -10.45 -3.22 -4.91
C ASP A 17 -11.09 -4.41 -5.62
N GLY A 18 -10.92 -5.59 -5.01
CA GLY A 18 -11.43 -6.87 -5.48
C GLY A 18 -10.36 -7.97 -5.49
N GLU A 19 -10.84 -9.21 -5.54
CA GLU A 19 -10.01 -10.41 -5.66
C GLU A 19 -9.70 -10.67 -7.15
N TYR A 20 -8.46 -10.40 -7.56
CA TYR A 20 -8.02 -10.47 -8.97
C TYR A 20 -6.81 -11.40 -9.17
N ASP A 21 -6.71 -12.46 -8.38
CA ASP A 21 -5.54 -13.35 -8.36
C ASP A 21 -5.25 -13.98 -9.74
N SER A 22 -6.31 -14.40 -10.45
CA SER A 22 -6.20 -15.07 -11.74
C SER A 22 -5.66 -14.18 -12.87
N VAL A 23 -5.66 -12.86 -12.71
CA VAL A 23 -5.25 -11.91 -13.77
C VAL A 23 -3.91 -11.21 -13.46
N LEU A 24 -3.33 -11.41 -12.27
CA LEU A 24 -2.13 -10.70 -11.83
C LEU A 24 -0.94 -10.93 -12.77
N THR A 25 -0.74 -12.17 -13.23
CA THR A 25 0.31 -12.52 -14.19
C THR A 25 0.18 -11.72 -15.49
N THR A 26 -1.01 -11.70 -16.07
CA THR A 26 -1.30 -10.97 -17.32
C THR A 26 -1.15 -9.47 -17.14
N LEU A 27 -1.61 -8.92 -16.01
CA LEU A 27 -1.41 -7.50 -15.69
C LEU A 27 0.08 -7.17 -15.68
N ASN A 28 0.90 -7.97 -15.01
CA ASN A 28 2.34 -7.75 -14.90
C ASN A 28 3.08 -7.92 -16.22
N GLU A 29 2.65 -8.82 -17.10
CA GLU A 29 3.20 -8.92 -18.46
C GLU A 29 2.98 -7.64 -19.27
N LEU A 30 1.85 -6.97 -19.08
CA LEU A 30 1.49 -5.73 -19.78
C LEU A 30 2.09 -4.47 -19.15
N LEU A 31 2.26 -4.45 -17.83
CA LEU A 31 2.79 -3.30 -17.08
C LEU A 31 4.32 -3.24 -17.06
N ARG A 32 5.00 -4.40 -17.10
CA ARG A 32 6.47 -4.47 -17.03
C ARG A 32 7.20 -3.64 -18.11
N PRO A 33 6.76 -3.61 -19.39
CA PRO A 33 7.41 -2.79 -20.42
C PRO A 33 7.40 -1.28 -20.11
N ILE A 34 6.41 -0.80 -19.37
CA ILE A 34 6.32 0.60 -18.92
C ILE A 34 6.89 0.81 -17.51
N GLN A 35 7.57 -0.21 -16.96
CA GLN A 35 8.22 -0.23 -15.64
C GLN A 35 7.27 -0.10 -14.45
N TYR A 36 6.04 -0.59 -14.62
CA TYR A 36 5.08 -0.74 -13.54
C TYR A 36 4.90 -2.22 -13.16
N GLU A 37 4.41 -2.44 -11.95
CA GLU A 37 4.03 -3.74 -11.42
C GLU A 37 2.67 -3.64 -10.71
N ALA A 38 1.78 -4.59 -10.98
CA ALA A 38 0.58 -4.83 -10.20
C ALA A 38 0.93 -5.76 -9.03
N VAL A 39 0.69 -5.28 -7.82
CA VAL A 39 1.03 -5.97 -6.57
C VAL A 39 -0.25 -6.27 -5.81
N ARG A 40 -0.45 -7.54 -5.42
CA ARG A 40 -1.59 -7.96 -4.62
C ARG A 40 -1.36 -7.58 -3.15
N TRP A 41 -2.34 -6.95 -2.51
CA TRP A 41 -2.30 -6.71 -1.06
C TRP A 41 -2.37 -8.03 -0.28
N PRO A 42 -1.73 -8.18 0.90
CA PRO A 42 -1.57 -9.47 1.57
C PRO A 42 -2.84 -10.27 1.83
N ASP A 43 -3.95 -9.60 2.20
CA ASP A 43 -5.25 -10.25 2.42
C ASP A 43 -6.02 -10.55 1.12
N GLY A 44 -5.48 -10.12 -0.02
CA GLY A 44 -6.07 -10.27 -1.35
C GLY A 44 -7.22 -9.31 -1.67
N SER A 45 -7.49 -8.31 -0.83
CA SER A 45 -8.63 -7.41 -0.98
C SER A 45 -8.51 -6.45 -2.17
N CYS A 46 -7.30 -6.19 -2.65
CA CYS A 46 -7.04 -5.26 -3.73
C CYS A 46 -5.72 -5.54 -4.46
N ILE A 47 -5.56 -4.91 -5.62
CA ILE A 47 -4.28 -4.78 -6.33
C ILE A 47 -3.85 -3.31 -6.30
N VAL A 48 -2.57 -3.08 -6.06
CA VAL A 48 -1.92 -1.78 -6.04
C VAL A 48 -0.94 -1.68 -7.22
N LEU A 49 -0.91 -0.53 -7.88
CA LEU A 49 0.10 -0.24 -8.89
C LEU A 49 1.37 0.29 -8.22
N LYS A 50 2.50 -0.33 -8.55
CA LYS A 50 3.83 0.09 -8.11
C LYS A 50 4.63 0.57 -9.31
N ASP A 51 5.10 1.81 -9.24
CA ASP A 51 6.13 2.33 -10.15
C ASP A 51 7.50 1.84 -9.69
N ASN A 52 8.20 1.08 -10.55
CA ASN A 52 9.53 0.56 -10.24
C ASN A 52 10.66 1.58 -10.46
N ARG A 53 10.35 2.78 -10.94
CA ARG A 53 11.31 3.88 -11.12
C ARG A 53 11.47 4.73 -9.87
N SER A 54 10.39 4.87 -9.09
CA SER A 54 10.33 5.84 -7.99
C SER A 54 10.23 5.16 -6.64
N SER A 55 11.17 5.48 -5.75
CA SER A 55 11.07 5.20 -4.31
C SER A 55 10.83 6.48 -3.48
N TRP A 56 10.83 7.64 -4.13
CA TRP A 56 10.68 8.96 -3.52
C TRP A 56 9.19 9.32 -3.37
N PRO A 57 8.83 10.20 -2.42
CA PRO A 57 7.45 10.64 -2.23
C PRO A 57 6.87 11.31 -3.50
N PRO A 58 5.54 11.54 -3.55
CA PRO A 58 4.90 12.23 -4.66
C PRO A 58 5.60 13.56 -5.01
N ASP A 59 5.84 13.80 -6.31
CA ASP A 59 6.81 14.77 -6.85
C ASP A 59 6.35 16.26 -6.81
N LEU A 60 5.52 16.66 -5.83
CA LEU A 60 4.94 18.00 -5.73
C LEU A 60 5.20 18.60 -4.34
N GLY A 61 5.98 19.69 -4.26
CA GLY A 61 6.19 20.41 -2.99
C GLY A 61 6.88 19.58 -1.91
N ILE A 62 7.97 18.89 -2.29
CA ILE A 62 8.66 17.81 -1.56
C ILE A 62 8.70 18.00 -0.03
N GLU A 63 9.02 19.20 0.46
CA GLU A 63 9.12 19.46 1.91
C GLU A 63 7.77 19.43 2.64
N GLU A 64 6.70 19.99 2.06
CA GLU A 64 5.37 20.02 2.68
C GLU A 64 4.72 18.63 2.65
N VAL A 65 4.89 17.90 1.55
CA VAL A 65 4.43 16.50 1.45
C VAL A 65 5.20 15.61 2.40
N GLU A 66 6.53 15.78 2.50
CA GLU A 66 7.35 15.04 3.45
C GLU A 66 6.93 15.34 4.90
N ASP A 67 6.66 16.60 5.28
CA ASP A 67 6.16 16.94 6.61
C ASP A 67 4.82 16.26 6.91
N VAL A 68 3.87 16.29 5.96
CA VAL A 68 2.58 15.61 6.13
C VAL A 68 2.78 14.11 6.30
N PHE A 69 3.58 13.46 5.45
CA PHE A 69 3.88 12.03 5.59
C PHE A 69 4.53 11.73 6.93
N ARG A 70 5.52 12.51 7.35
CA ARG A 70 6.21 12.33 8.65
C ARG A 70 5.24 12.44 9.80
N ARG A 71 4.34 13.41 9.78
CA ARG A 71 3.32 13.61 10.81
C ARG A 71 2.34 12.45 10.85
N VAL A 72 1.83 12.00 9.71
CA VAL A 72 0.93 10.83 9.63
C VAL A 72 1.63 9.56 10.14
N VAL A 73 2.87 9.31 9.71
CA VAL A 73 3.68 8.17 10.16
C VAL A 73 3.97 8.22 11.66
N CYS A 74 4.06 9.42 12.25
CA CYS A 74 4.21 9.60 13.69
C CYS A 74 2.87 9.61 14.46
N GLY A 75 1.73 9.45 13.79
CA GLY A 75 0.40 9.53 14.43
C GLY A 75 0.02 10.94 14.88
N MET A 76 0.62 11.97 14.30
CA MET A 76 0.33 13.37 14.60
C MET A 76 -0.83 13.87 13.72
N PRO A 77 -1.68 14.77 14.24
CA PRO A 77 -2.76 15.35 13.45
C PRO A 77 -2.20 16.17 12.29
N VAL A 78 -2.86 16.10 11.14
CA VAL A 78 -2.56 16.88 9.93
C VAL A 78 -3.86 17.47 9.34
N SER A 79 -3.77 18.64 8.71
CA SER A 79 -4.90 19.32 8.06
C SER A 79 -4.40 20.33 7.04
N GLY A 80 -5.24 20.70 6.07
CA GLY A 80 -4.98 21.75 5.09
C GLY A 80 -4.90 21.21 3.65
N ASP A 81 -4.71 22.12 2.70
CA ASP A 81 -4.85 21.86 1.27
C ASP A 81 -3.96 20.70 0.76
N ILE A 82 -2.75 20.55 1.31
CA ILE A 82 -1.85 19.45 0.97
C ILE A 82 -2.42 18.10 1.41
N VAL A 83 -3.03 18.03 2.60
CA VAL A 83 -3.67 16.79 3.09
C VAL A 83 -4.87 16.45 2.24
N ASP A 84 -5.71 17.44 1.91
CA ASP A 84 -6.89 17.24 1.07
C ASP A 84 -6.51 16.75 -0.33
N MET A 85 -5.44 17.32 -0.91
CA MET A 85 -4.86 16.85 -2.17
C MET A 85 -4.35 15.42 -2.07
N LEU A 86 -3.59 15.08 -1.02
CA LEU A 86 -3.09 13.71 -0.82
C LEU A 86 -4.22 12.69 -0.59
N ILE A 87 -5.35 13.10 0.00
CA ILE A 87 -6.56 12.26 0.12
C ILE A 87 -7.22 12.08 -1.24
N GLN A 88 -7.38 13.15 -2.02
CA GLN A 88 -7.95 13.11 -3.36
C GLN A 88 -7.15 12.18 -4.28
N GLU A 89 -5.82 12.24 -4.20
CA GLU A 89 -4.88 11.40 -4.95
C GLU A 89 -4.69 9.99 -4.33
N ARG A 90 -5.43 9.68 -3.24
CA ARG A 90 -5.40 8.39 -2.54
C ARG A 90 -4.03 7.98 -2.01
N TRP A 91 -3.18 8.94 -1.63
CA TRP A 91 -1.96 8.69 -0.88
C TRP A 91 -2.24 8.61 0.63
N ILE A 92 -3.24 9.34 1.10
CA ILE A 92 -3.74 9.29 2.47
C ILE A 92 -5.21 8.86 2.43
N GLU A 93 -5.63 8.12 3.44
CA GLU A 93 -7.03 7.79 3.69
C GLU A 93 -7.46 8.27 5.07
N ASN A 94 -8.74 8.57 5.23
CA ASN A 94 -9.30 9.01 6.51
C ASN A 94 -10.10 7.86 7.13
N VAL A 95 -9.54 7.24 8.17
CA VAL A 95 -10.15 6.12 8.88
C VAL A 95 -10.65 6.64 10.22
N GLU A 96 -11.98 6.69 10.37
CA GLU A 96 -12.64 7.15 11.61
C GLU A 96 -12.21 8.56 12.07
N GLY A 97 -11.91 9.45 11.12
CA GLY A 97 -11.45 10.81 11.42
C GLY A 97 -9.94 10.93 11.63
N ASN A 98 -9.19 9.83 11.53
CA ASN A 98 -7.74 9.82 11.61
C ASN A 98 -7.10 9.60 10.23
N PRO A 99 -6.24 10.51 9.77
CA PRO A 99 -5.49 10.33 8.53
C PRO A 99 -4.46 9.20 8.69
N GLN A 100 -4.42 8.31 7.71
CA GLN A 100 -3.49 7.18 7.63
C GLN A 100 -2.91 7.07 6.23
N LEU A 101 -1.72 6.48 6.10
CA LEU A 101 -1.18 6.19 4.77
C LEU A 101 -2.00 5.09 4.10
N SER A 102 -2.44 5.35 2.87
CA SER A 102 -3.18 4.36 2.10
C SER A 102 -2.29 3.17 1.73
N ARG A 103 -2.91 2.03 1.39
CA ARG A 103 -2.20 0.88 0.82
C ARG A 103 -1.32 1.25 -0.38
N ARG A 104 -1.76 2.21 -1.21
CA ARG A 104 -0.98 2.73 -2.35
C ARG A 104 0.35 3.33 -1.86
N SER A 105 0.31 4.19 -0.86
CA SER A 105 1.51 4.78 -0.25
C SER A 105 2.43 3.71 0.36
N LEU A 106 1.85 2.75 1.06
CA LEU A 106 2.61 1.68 1.73
C LEU A 106 3.41 0.82 0.73
N VAL A 107 2.85 0.56 -0.45
CA VAL A 107 3.51 -0.19 -1.52
C VAL A 107 4.51 0.66 -2.31
N GLN A 108 4.16 1.91 -2.63
CA GLN A 108 4.97 2.76 -3.48
C GLN A 108 6.19 3.34 -2.77
N HIS A 109 6.04 3.73 -1.50
CA HIS A 109 7.01 4.55 -0.78
C HIS A 109 7.59 3.84 0.44
N THR A 110 7.74 2.52 0.36
CA THR A 110 8.15 1.67 1.50
C THR A 110 9.41 2.19 2.19
N ASP A 111 10.50 2.38 1.45
CA ASP A 111 11.79 2.81 2.02
C ASP A 111 11.74 4.23 2.58
N PHE A 112 11.04 5.13 1.88
CA PHE A 112 10.85 6.51 2.33
C PHE A 112 10.08 6.55 3.66
N ILE A 113 8.96 5.84 3.76
CA ILE A 113 8.13 5.79 4.97
C ILE A 113 8.92 5.24 6.16
N LEU A 114 9.72 4.19 5.95
CA LEU A 114 10.62 3.65 6.97
C LEU A 114 11.66 4.68 7.42
N GLY A 115 12.22 5.43 6.46
CA GLY A 115 13.22 6.46 6.71
C GLY A 115 12.73 7.65 7.54
N LEU A 116 11.41 7.92 7.54
CA LEU A 116 10.81 8.99 8.36
C LEU A 116 10.81 8.65 9.85
N GLY A 117 10.88 7.36 10.20
CA GLY A 117 10.70 6.87 11.55
C GLY A 117 9.25 7.02 12.04
N GLY A 118 8.79 6.11 12.90
CA GLY A 118 7.45 6.16 13.47
C GLY A 118 6.85 4.78 13.68
N ARG A 119 5.55 4.63 13.40
CA ARG A 119 4.79 3.43 13.76
C ARG A 119 4.79 2.32 12.72
N TYR A 120 5.19 2.61 11.48
CA TYR A 120 5.20 1.61 10.41
C TYR A 120 6.48 0.76 10.45
N VAL A 121 6.31 -0.55 10.33
CA VAL A 121 7.37 -1.55 10.26
C VAL A 121 7.08 -2.55 9.14
N ILE A 122 8.11 -3.23 8.63
CA ILE A 122 7.91 -4.29 7.63
C ILE A 122 7.29 -5.52 8.31
N CYS A 123 6.27 -6.09 7.68
CA CYS A 123 5.70 -7.36 8.09
C CYS A 123 6.66 -8.51 7.79
N ASP A 124 7.03 -9.28 8.82
CA ASP A 124 7.98 -10.41 8.68
C ASP A 124 7.49 -11.55 7.77
N VAL A 125 6.19 -11.56 7.45
CA VAL A 125 5.56 -12.64 6.66
C VAL A 125 5.40 -12.25 5.19
N CYS A 126 4.78 -11.10 4.92
CA CYS A 126 4.45 -10.69 3.56
C CYS A 126 5.39 -9.62 2.99
N GLY A 127 6.25 -9.01 3.82
CA GLY A 127 7.19 -7.97 3.41
C GLY A 127 6.58 -6.58 3.18
N PHE A 128 5.27 -6.38 3.38
CA PHE A 128 4.63 -5.06 3.27
C PHE A 128 4.67 -4.29 4.58
N LEU A 129 4.57 -2.96 4.51
CA LEU A 129 4.45 -2.12 5.70
C LEU A 129 3.17 -2.41 6.48
N ASN A 130 3.31 -2.42 7.79
CA ASN A 130 2.27 -2.62 8.77
C ASN A 130 2.42 -1.59 9.89
N GLU A 131 1.29 -1.14 10.42
CA GLU A 131 1.24 -0.25 11.57
C GLU A 131 1.29 -1.02 12.91
N GLU A 132 0.79 -2.26 12.93
CA GLU A 132 0.51 -2.99 14.17
C GLU A 132 1.49 -4.15 14.41
N GLY A 133 2.54 -3.92 15.19
CA GLY A 133 3.24 -5.02 15.87
C GLY A 133 4.01 -6.02 14.97
N GLY A 134 4.54 -5.56 13.83
CA GLY A 134 5.49 -6.35 13.02
C GLY A 134 4.87 -7.45 12.16
N ILE A 135 3.60 -7.82 12.33
CA ILE A 135 2.91 -8.81 11.48
C ILE A 135 1.46 -8.38 11.27
N HIS A 136 0.99 -8.29 10.02
CA HIS A 136 -0.42 -7.97 9.74
C HIS A 136 -1.36 -9.00 10.38
N GLY A 137 -2.53 -8.59 10.85
CA GLY A 137 -3.54 -9.49 11.43
C GLY A 137 -3.89 -10.68 10.53
N PHE A 138 -4.00 -10.46 9.22
CA PHE A 138 -4.19 -11.52 8.23
C PHE A 138 -3.02 -12.51 8.20
N CYS A 139 -1.78 -12.02 8.18
CA CYS A 139 -0.58 -12.86 8.17
C CYS A 139 -0.47 -13.70 9.44
N LYS A 140 -0.83 -13.12 10.59
CA LYS A 140 -0.88 -13.84 11.87
C LYS A 140 -1.91 -14.98 11.82
N ALA A 141 -3.12 -14.71 11.35
CA ALA A 141 -4.16 -15.72 11.21
C ALA A 141 -3.76 -16.86 10.23
N LEU A 142 -3.06 -16.52 9.15
CA LEU A 142 -2.51 -17.51 8.21
C LEU A 142 -1.48 -18.43 8.90
N LEU A 143 -0.53 -17.86 9.64
CA LEU A 143 0.47 -18.64 10.37
C LEU A 143 -0.16 -19.54 11.44
N GLU A 144 -1.16 -19.04 12.17
CA GLU A 144 -1.88 -19.83 13.18
C GLU A 144 -2.63 -21.00 12.55
N LYS A 145 -3.25 -20.79 11.38
CA LYS A 145 -3.92 -21.85 10.63
C LYS A 145 -2.94 -22.93 10.17
N GLU A 146 -1.81 -22.56 9.59
CA GLU A 146 -0.79 -23.52 9.14
C GLU A 146 -0.17 -24.30 10.31
N ARG A 147 0.04 -23.64 11.46
CA ARG A 147 0.54 -24.29 12.69
C ARG A 147 -0.49 -25.21 13.35
N GLY A 148 -1.77 -24.99 13.12
CA GLY A 148 -2.87 -25.84 13.60
C GLY A 148 -3.19 -27.06 12.73
N PHE A 149 -2.48 -27.27 11.61
CA PHE A 149 -2.69 -28.40 10.71
C PHE A 149 -1.87 -29.67 11.05
N ASP A 150 -1.14 -29.68 12.18
CA ASP A 150 -0.45 -30.88 12.70
C ASP A 150 -1.23 -31.63 13.81
N GLU A 151 -2.40 -31.17 14.25
CA GLU A 151 -3.15 -31.83 15.35
C GLU A 151 -4.23 -32.82 14.91
N LYS A 152 -4.26 -33.25 13.64
CA LYS A 152 -5.12 -34.36 13.19
C LYS A 152 -4.43 -35.26 12.17
N ASN A 153 -3.53 -36.12 12.67
CA ASN A 153 -3.25 -37.43 12.08
C ASN A 153 -3.36 -38.49 13.17
#